data_AF-A0A939NNG6-F1
#
_entry.id   AF-A0A939NNG6-F1
#
_cell.length_a   1.000
_cell.length_b   1.000
_cell.length_c   1.000
_cell.angle_alpha   90.00
_cell.angle_beta   90.00
_cell.angle_gamma   90.00
#
_symmetry.space_group_name_H-M   'P 1'
#
loop_
_entity.id
_entity.type
_entity.pdbx_description
1 polymer ?
#
loop_
_entity_poly.entity_id
_entity_poly.type
_entity_poly.pdbx_seq_one_letter_code
_entity_poly.pdbx_strand_id
1 'polypeptide(L)'
;MANYIPAGIEVMLQSENGLLGMGEFPDEETIDADMINAGKQTVTAQTGAAIFDSAQSFAMIRGGHVDLTVLGAFGVDVAGNIASWMIPGKWSRGWAAPWTRWPARRTSSW
;
A
#
# COMPACT_ATOMS: atom_id res chain seq x y z
N MET A 1 10.92 2.45 -1.06
CA MET A 1 10.90 2.13 0.38
C MET A 1 11.30 0.68 0.62
N ALA A 2 10.68 -0.28 -0.07
CA ALA A 2 11.00 -1.71 0.04
C ALA A 2 12.50 -2.05 -0.05
N ASN A 3 13.27 -1.29 -0.84
CA ASN A 3 14.70 -1.52 -1.07
C ASN A 3 15.62 -1.29 0.15
N TYR A 4 15.10 -0.83 1.29
CA TYR A 4 15.88 -0.53 2.50
C TYR A 4 15.51 -1.41 3.70
N ILE A 5 14.87 -2.55 3.46
CA ILE A 5 14.57 -3.53 4.52
C ILE A 5 15.88 -4.24 4.92
N PRO A 6 16.28 -4.21 6.21
CA PRO A 6 17.48 -4.90 6.68
C PRO A 6 17.43 -6.42 6.42
N ALA A 7 18.60 -7.01 6.20
CA ALA A 7 18.73 -8.46 6.06
C ALA A 7 18.20 -9.19 7.32
N GLY A 8 17.48 -10.30 7.12
CA GLY A 8 16.88 -11.09 8.19
C GLY A 8 15.50 -10.62 8.64
N ILE A 9 14.96 -9.55 8.06
CA ILE A 9 13.58 -9.12 8.27
C ILE A 9 12.75 -9.50 7.04
N GLU A 10 11.73 -10.32 7.25
CA GLU A 10 10.76 -10.67 6.20
C GLU A 10 9.53 -9.77 6.30
N VAL A 11 9.13 -9.18 5.17
CA VAL A 11 7.97 -8.28 5.09
C VAL A 11 7.14 -8.64 3.88
N MET A 12 5.85 -8.89 4.09
CA MET A 12 4.88 -9.05 3.01
C MET A 12 4.29 -7.70 2.62
N LEU A 13 4.61 -7.23 1.42
CA LEU A 13 4.05 -6.00 0.88
C LEU A 13 2.66 -6.27 0.29
N GLN A 14 1.67 -5.54 0.78
CA GLN A 14 0.29 -5.58 0.29
C GLN A 14 0.07 -4.48 -0.75
N SER A 15 -0.55 -4.83 -1.87
CA SER A 15 -1.00 -3.92 -2.91
C SER A 15 -2.53 -3.94 -2.98
N GLU A 16 -3.14 -2.76 -2.96
CA GLU A 16 -4.61 -2.60 -2.85
C GLU A 16 -5.40 -3.26 -3.98
N ASN A 17 -4.76 -3.48 -5.14
CA ASN A 17 -5.36 -4.14 -6.29
C ASN A 17 -5.37 -5.68 -6.20
N GLY A 18 -4.99 -6.26 -5.06
CA GLY A 18 -5.25 -7.68 -4.79
C GLY A 18 -4.02 -8.58 -4.72
N LEU A 19 -2.84 -8.04 -4.39
CA LEU A 19 -1.60 -8.81 -4.24
C LEU A 19 -1.05 -8.67 -2.82
N LEU A 20 -0.80 -9.78 -2.14
CA LEU A 20 0.00 -9.84 -0.90
C LEU A 20 1.31 -10.56 -1.18
N GLY A 21 2.44 -9.98 -0.76
CA GLY A 21 3.77 -10.49 -1.08
C GLY A 21 4.31 -9.93 -2.40
N MET A 22 4.08 -8.64 -2.66
CA MET A 22 4.63 -7.95 -3.84
C MET A 22 6.17 -7.98 -3.80
N GLY A 23 6.76 -8.43 -4.90
CA GLY A 23 8.20 -8.54 -5.08
C GLY A 23 8.84 -7.30 -5.71
N GLU A 24 10.02 -7.52 -6.30
CA GLU A 24 10.78 -6.48 -6.99
C GLU A 24 10.18 -6.17 -8.36
N PHE A 25 10.70 -5.13 -9.01
CA PHE A 25 10.39 -4.85 -10.41
C PHE A 25 10.91 -6.00 -11.28
N PRO A 26 10.14 -6.43 -12.30
CA PRO A 26 10.57 -7.51 -13.18
C PRO A 26 11.72 -7.07 -14.10
N ASP A 27 12.47 -8.06 -14.57
CA ASP A 27 13.34 -7.95 -15.74
C ASP A 27 12.57 -8.23 -17.04
N GLU A 28 13.27 -8.24 -18.18
CA GLU A 28 12.65 -8.48 -19.49
C GLU A 28 12.00 -9.87 -19.63
N GLU A 29 12.46 -10.86 -18.87
CA GLU A 29 11.96 -12.24 -18.93
C GLU A 29 10.76 -12.47 -18.01
N THR A 30 10.66 -11.68 -16.94
CA THR A 30 9.64 -11.81 -15.89
C THR A 30 8.55 -10.74 -15.95
N ILE A 31 8.57 -9.87 -16.96
CA ILE A 31 7.57 -8.84 -17.14
C ILE A 31 6.21 -9.44 -17.52
N ASP A 32 5.18 -9.06 -16.78
CA ASP A 32 3.81 -9.50 -17.01
C ASP A 32 2.86 -8.31 -16.85
N ALA A 33 1.98 -8.10 -17.84
CA ALA A 33 1.02 -7.01 -17.86
C ALA A 33 -0.12 -7.19 -16.83
N ASP A 34 -0.39 -8.42 -16.42
CA ASP A 34 -1.41 -8.72 -15.41
C ASP A 34 -0.87 -8.52 -13.98
N MET A 35 0.45 -8.49 -13.82
CA MET A 35 1.13 -8.29 -12.54
C MET A 35 1.56 -6.84 -12.36
N ILE A 36 0.63 -6.00 -11.91
CA ILE A 36 0.87 -4.58 -11.64
C ILE A 36 0.63 -4.22 -10.17
N ASN A 37 1.31 -3.19 -9.68
CA ASN A 37 1.04 -2.59 -8.37
C ASN A 37 -0.06 -1.50 -8.46
N ALA A 38 -0.44 -0.93 -7.31
CA ALA A 38 -1.40 0.17 -7.23
C ALA A 38 -0.99 1.43 -8.04
N GLY A 39 0.32 1.61 -8.27
CA GLY A 39 0.90 2.67 -9.10
C GLY A 39 0.88 2.37 -10.61
N LYS A 40 0.31 1.24 -11.05
CA LYS A 40 0.27 0.75 -12.44
C LYS A 40 1.65 0.44 -13.03
N GLN A 41 2.60 0.08 -12.18
CA GLN A 41 3.92 -0.41 -12.59
C GLN A 41 3.93 -1.93 -12.52
N THR A 42 4.60 -2.60 -13.46
CA THR A 42 4.75 -4.05 -13.44
C THR A 42 5.60 -4.49 -12.25
N VAL A 43 5.22 -5.58 -11.60
CA VAL A 43 5.87 -6.11 -10.39
C VAL A 43 5.90 -7.63 -10.44
N THR A 44 6.77 -8.23 -9.64
CA THR A 44 6.80 -9.69 -9.43
C THR A 44 6.08 -10.08 -8.14
N ALA A 45 5.96 -11.39 -7.90
CA ALA A 45 5.41 -11.96 -6.66
C ALA A 45 6.50 -12.74 -5.93
N GLN A 46 6.60 -12.56 -4.60
CA GLN A 46 7.53 -13.31 -3.77
C GLN A 46 7.01 -14.74 -3.51
N THR A 47 7.89 -15.61 -3.04
CA THR A 47 7.47 -16.95 -2.58
C THR A 47 6.46 -16.81 -1.43
N GLY A 48 5.33 -17.53 -1.53
CA GLY A 48 4.23 -17.42 -0.56
C GLY A 48 3.25 -16.28 -0.82
N ALA A 49 3.40 -15.55 -1.93
CA ALA A 49 2.44 -14.51 -2.33
C ALA A 49 1.03 -15.07 -2.60
N ALA A 50 0.03 -14.22 -2.45
CA ALA A 50 -1.38 -14.54 -2.70
C ALA A 50 -2.05 -13.45 -3.52
N ILE A 51 -2.93 -13.87 -4.44
CA ILE A 51 -3.76 -13.00 -5.27
C ILE A 51 -5.22 -13.17 -4.84
N PHE A 52 -5.95 -12.06 -4.73
CA PHE A 52 -7.34 -12.01 -4.29
C PHE A 52 -8.09 -10.86 -4.96
N ASP A 53 -9.42 -10.90 -4.93
CA ASP A 53 -10.23 -9.83 -5.51
C ASP A 53 -10.16 -8.53 -4.69
N SER A 54 -10.60 -7.42 -5.29
CA SER A 54 -10.58 -6.11 -4.63
C SER A 54 -11.44 -6.07 -3.37
N ALA A 55 -12.52 -6.84 -3.28
CA ALA A 55 -13.37 -6.86 -2.10
C ALA A 55 -12.65 -7.48 -0.90
N GLN A 56 -11.93 -8.59 -1.11
CA GLN A 56 -11.06 -9.22 -0.12
C GLN A 56 -9.88 -8.33 0.23
N SER A 57 -9.26 -7.66 -0.76
CA SER A 57 -8.19 -6.69 -0.54
C SER A 57 -8.61 -5.57 0.41
N PHE A 58 -9.74 -4.92 0.11
CA PHE A 58 -10.25 -3.89 1.00
C PHE A 58 -10.75 -4.46 2.33
N ALA A 59 -11.27 -5.69 2.39
CA ALA A 59 -11.61 -6.33 3.66
C ALA A 59 -10.38 -6.52 4.56
N MET A 60 -9.23 -6.91 3.99
CA MET A 60 -7.95 -7.01 4.70
C MET A 60 -7.54 -5.64 5.27
N ILE A 61 -7.60 -4.60 4.44
CA ILE A 61 -7.24 -3.21 4.78
C ILE A 61 -8.15 -2.66 5.89
N ARG A 62 -9.49 -2.59 5.70
CA ARG A 62 -10.38 -2.03 6.74
C ARG A 62 -10.62 -2.96 7.92
N GLY A 63 -10.36 -4.26 7.78
CA GLY A 63 -10.34 -5.20 8.89
C GLY A 63 -9.15 -4.98 9.83
N GLY A 64 -8.16 -4.17 9.43
CA GLY A 64 -6.96 -3.93 10.21
C GLY A 64 -6.03 -5.15 10.25
N HIS A 65 -6.02 -5.95 9.19
CA HIS A 65 -5.13 -7.09 9.01
C HIS A 65 -3.77 -6.69 8.38
N VAL A 66 -3.60 -5.40 8.06
CA VAL A 66 -2.33 -4.81 7.64
C VAL A 66 -1.70 -4.11 8.85
N ASP A 67 -0.49 -4.52 9.21
CA ASP A 67 0.19 -4.03 10.42
C ASP A 67 0.67 -2.57 10.31
N LEU A 68 1.12 -2.18 9.12
CA LEU A 68 1.71 -0.85 8.87
C LEU A 68 1.29 -0.31 7.51
N THR A 69 1.01 0.99 7.44
CA THR A 69 0.74 1.70 6.20
C THR A 69 1.58 2.97 6.14
N VAL A 70 2.25 3.20 5.02
CA VAL A 70 3.06 4.40 4.77
C VAL A 70 2.43 5.18 3.62
N LEU A 71 2.08 6.44 3.87
CA LEU A 71 1.42 7.32 2.91
C LEU A 71 2.17 8.64 2.78
N GLY A 72 2.20 9.20 1.57
CA GLY A 72 2.62 10.58 1.34
C GLY A 72 1.51 11.56 1.71
N ALA A 73 1.87 12.74 2.23
CA ALA A 73 0.93 13.78 2.61
C ALA A 73 1.43 15.17 2.17
N PHE A 74 0.52 16.07 1.83
CA PHE A 74 0.81 17.49 1.64
C PHE A 74 0.81 18.24 2.97
N GLY A 75 -0.03 17.81 3.91
CA GLY A 75 -0.11 18.37 5.25
C GLY A 75 -0.66 17.36 6.24
N VAL A 76 -0.20 17.50 7.49
CA VAL A 76 -0.68 16.75 8.66
C VAL A 76 -0.88 17.76 9.79
N ASP A 77 -2.02 17.72 10.47
CA ASP A 77 -2.27 18.58 11.62
C ASP A 77 -1.91 17.91 12.95
N VAL A 78 -1.99 18.67 14.05
CA VAL A 78 -1.66 18.19 15.41
C VAL A 78 -2.58 17.07 15.92
N ALA A 79 -3.76 16.91 15.32
CA ALA A 79 -4.69 15.84 15.66
C ALA A 79 -4.46 14.57 14.81
N GLY A 80 -3.56 14.64 13.83
CA GLY A 80 -3.24 13.54 12.92
C GLY A 80 -4.14 13.46 11.68
N ASN A 81 -4.87 14.52 11.34
CA ASN A 81 -5.63 14.56 10.09
C ASN A 81 -4.65 14.72 8.91
N ILE A 82 -4.88 13.98 7.82
CA ILE A 82 -3.99 13.94 6.65
C ILE A 82 -4.68 14.57 5.43
N ALA A 83 -3.96 15.46 4.76
CA ALA A 83 -4.35 16.00 3.45
C ALA A 83 -3.39 15.51 2.36
N SER A 84 -3.84 14.63 1.48
CA SER A 84 -2.99 13.97 0.47
C SER A 84 -3.59 13.81 -0.94
N TRP A 85 -4.86 14.19 -1.15
CA TRP A 85 -5.61 13.78 -2.36
C TRP A 85 -6.09 14.93 -3.25
N MET A 86 -6.15 16.17 -2.74
CA MET A 86 -6.62 17.33 -3.50
C MET A 86 -6.01 18.65 -2.99
N ILE A 87 -5.76 19.56 -3.94
CA ILE A 87 -5.50 20.98 -3.71
C ILE A 87 -6.54 21.75 -4.54
N PRO A 88 -7.54 22.40 -3.89
CA PRO A 88 -8.62 23.10 -4.59
C PRO A 88 -8.10 24.09 -5.64
N GLY A 89 -8.65 24.00 -6.86
CA GLY A 89 -8.29 24.88 -7.98
C GLY A 89 -6.91 24.64 -8.61
N LYS A 90 -6.16 23.60 -8.20
CA LYS A 90 -4.84 23.27 -8.76
C LYS A 90 -4.67 21.82 -9.14
N TRP A 91 -5.01 20.88 -8.25
CA TRP A 91 -4.67 19.46 -8.43
C TRP A 91 -5.68 18.55 -7.74
N SER A 92 -6.11 17.49 -8.43
CA SER A 92 -6.99 16.45 -7.90
C SER A 92 -6.65 15.11 -8.55
N ARG A 93 -6.43 14.06 -7.76
CA ARG A 93 -6.20 12.68 -8.25
C ARG A 93 -7.35 11.71 -7.95
N GLY A 94 -8.51 12.20 -7.52
CA GLY A 94 -9.64 11.37 -7.12
C GLY A 94 -9.48 10.78 -5.72
N TRP A 95 -10.54 10.14 -5.19
CA TRP A 95 -10.68 9.72 -3.79
C TRP A 95 -10.10 8.32 -3.46
N ALA A 96 -9.43 7.64 -4.39
CA ALA A 96 -9.08 6.22 -4.24
C ALA A 96 -8.05 5.95 -3.14
N ALA A 97 -8.35 4.97 -2.25
CA ALA A 97 -7.57 4.24 -1.23
C ALA A 97 -7.24 4.83 0.17
N PRO A 98 -6.74 6.06 0.38
CA PRO A 98 -6.24 6.51 1.69
C PRO A 98 -7.36 6.73 2.72
N TRP A 99 -8.63 6.65 2.32
CA TRP A 99 -9.80 6.90 3.15
C TRP A 99 -10.56 5.66 3.61
N THR A 100 -10.03 4.46 3.33
CA THR A 100 -10.45 3.29 4.10
C THR A 100 -10.17 3.60 5.56
N ARG A 101 -11.20 3.72 6.40
CA ARG A 101 -11.07 4.16 7.81
C ARG A 101 -10.12 3.22 8.55
N TRP A 102 -8.86 3.60 8.65
CA TRP A 102 -7.86 2.87 9.40
C TRP A 102 -8.18 3.07 10.89
N PRO A 103 -8.41 1.99 11.66
CA PRO A 103 -8.44 2.11 13.10
C PRO A 103 -7.05 2.54 13.53
N ALA A 104 -6.90 3.79 13.97
CA ALA A 104 -5.69 4.23 14.66
C ALA A 104 -5.56 3.41 15.95
N ARG A 105 -4.90 2.25 15.88
CA ARG A 105 -4.39 1.60 17.09
C ARG A 105 -3.27 2.49 17.60
N ARG A 106 -3.55 3.23 18.68
CA ARG A 106 -2.51 3.82 19.51
C ARG A 106 -1.59 2.69 19.96
N THR A 107 -0.37 2.63 19.44
CA THR A 107 0.72 2.05 20.22
C THR A 107 1.14 3.14 21.21
N SER A 108 0.75 2.97 22.47
CA SER A 108 1.25 3.76 23.59
C SER A 108 2.68 3.34 23.94
N SER A 109 3.54 4.32 24.25
CA SER A 109 4.90 4.20 24.86
C SER A 109 5.90 3.34 24.07
N TRP A 110 7.04 3.84 23.60
CA TRP A 110 8.10 4.57 24.31
C TRP A 110 8.73 5.68 23.46
#